data_AF-A0A2S5WZM9-F1
#
_entry.id   AF-A0A2S5WZM9-F1
#
_cell.length_a   1.000
_cell.length_b   1.000
_cell.length_c   1.000
_cell.angle_alpha   90.00
_cell.angle_beta   90.00
_cell.angle_gamma   90.00
#
_symmetry.space_group_name_H-M   'P 1'
#
loop_
_entity.id
_entity.type
_entity.pdbx_description
1 polymer ?
#
loop_
_entity_poly.entity_id
_entity_poly.type
_entity_poly.pdbx_seq_one_letter_code
_entity_poly.pdbx_strand_id
1 'polypeptide(L)'
;MRSADDPLPYAPAKRGYVSTPIMLLVALMCLVLIPAGPILFPSQGTPTRSDAIMVLGPADNGRLDFARSLVADGYSDTIIVSADANGGRLSRENIRICNEPRSFRVICKQPSPFTTQGEVALLQSVFDEREWQSVIVVTGTMHVARAQLYLDRCFDGQATVISDGMTPPLGSLPYQYLYQTAGFLKAFTATPGCA
;
A
#
# COMPACT_ATOMS: atom_id res chain seq x y z
N MET A 1 5.20 -31.25 76.17
CA MET A 1 5.15 -29.93 75.50
C MET A 1 5.99 -30.01 74.23
N ARG A 2 5.35 -30.15 73.05
CA ARG A 2 5.99 -29.99 71.73
C ARG A 2 5.26 -28.84 71.06
N SER A 3 6.01 -27.81 70.70
CA SER A 3 5.53 -26.64 69.96
C SER A 3 5.26 -27.07 68.52
N ALA A 4 4.04 -26.86 68.06
CA ALA A 4 3.59 -27.18 66.72
C ALA A 4 3.30 -25.86 66.01
N ASP A 5 4.34 -25.21 65.49
CA ASP A 5 4.23 -24.03 64.62
C ASP A 5 5.48 -23.95 63.73
N ASP A 6 5.66 -24.96 62.87
CA ASP A 6 6.55 -24.80 61.71
C ASP A 6 5.71 -24.29 60.52
N PRO A 7 6.03 -23.12 59.93
CA PRO A 7 5.31 -22.63 58.76
C PRO A 7 5.58 -23.51 57.54
N LEU A 8 4.50 -23.87 56.83
CA LEU A 8 4.59 -24.64 55.59
C LEU A 8 5.47 -23.92 54.55
N PRO A 9 6.31 -24.65 53.80
CA PRO A 9 7.21 -24.06 52.82
C PRO A 9 6.41 -23.35 51.72
N TYR A 10 6.70 -22.06 51.51
CA TYR A 10 6.17 -21.27 50.40
C TYR A 10 6.71 -21.85 49.09
N ALA A 11 5.86 -22.54 48.33
CA ALA A 11 6.22 -23.02 47.00
C ALA A 11 6.39 -21.81 46.06
N PRO A 12 7.55 -21.66 45.38
CA PRO A 12 7.72 -20.56 44.46
C PRO A 12 6.70 -20.67 43.32
N ALA A 13 5.97 -19.58 43.06
CA ALA A 13 5.08 -19.49 41.90
C ALA A 13 5.87 -19.86 40.63
N LYS A 14 5.45 -20.91 39.93
CA LYS A 14 6.10 -21.31 38.67
C LYS A 14 5.92 -20.18 37.67
N ARG A 15 6.97 -19.39 37.46
CA ARG A 15 7.02 -18.40 36.39
C ARG A 15 7.00 -19.19 35.08
N GLY A 16 5.83 -19.28 34.47
CA GLY A 16 5.64 -20.00 33.21
C GLY A 16 6.51 -19.36 32.14
N TYR A 17 7.72 -19.88 31.94
CA TYR A 17 8.52 -19.55 30.78
C TYR A 17 7.78 -20.12 29.57
N VAL A 18 7.04 -19.27 28.85
CA VAL A 18 6.63 -19.59 27.49
C VAL A 18 7.91 -19.89 26.74
N SER A 19 8.07 -21.14 26.30
CA SER A 19 9.31 -21.57 25.69
C SER A 19 9.57 -20.74 24.43
N THR A 20 10.81 -20.27 24.23
CA THR A 20 11.25 -19.53 23.05
C THR A 20 10.68 -20.05 21.71
N PRO A 21 10.58 -21.37 21.43
CA PRO A 21 9.94 -21.86 20.21
C PRO A 21 8.45 -21.50 20.08
N ILE A 22 7.70 -21.46 21.18
CA ILE A 22 6.28 -21.04 21.15
C ILE A 22 6.20 -19.56 20.78
N MET A 23 7.06 -18.72 21.34
CA MET A 23 7.08 -17.28 21.02
C MET A 23 7.43 -17.03 19.56
N LEU A 24 8.40 -17.75 19.01
CA LEU A 24 8.76 -17.66 17.59
C LEU A 24 7.61 -18.12 16.68
N LEU A 25 6.94 -19.22 17.03
CA LEU A 25 5.79 -19.72 16.28
C LEU A 25 4.63 -18.73 16.29
N VAL A 26 4.32 -18.13 17.44
CA VAL A 26 3.31 -17.09 17.56
C VAL A 26 3.69 -15.86 16.72
N ALA A 27 4.95 -15.41 16.78
CA ALA A 27 5.41 -14.28 15.97
C ALA A 27 5.28 -14.57 14.46
N LEU A 28 5.64 -15.78 14.03
CA LEU A 28 5.50 -16.20 12.63
C LEU A 28 4.03 -16.27 12.21
N MET A 29 3.15 -16.80 13.06
CA MET A 29 1.70 -16.80 12.82
C MET A 29 1.17 -15.38 12.70
N CYS A 30 1.55 -14.46 13.58
CA CYS A 30 1.14 -13.07 13.49
C CYS A 30 1.62 -12.41 12.19
N LEU A 31 2.88 -12.63 11.81
CA LEU A 31 3.46 -12.10 10.58
C LEU A 31 2.70 -12.58 9.33
N VAL A 32 2.20 -13.81 9.34
CA VAL A 32 1.46 -14.40 8.22
C VAL A 32 -0.04 -14.09 8.27
N LEU A 33 -0.67 -13.98 9.44
CA LEU A 33 -2.14 -13.88 9.54
C LEU A 33 -2.65 -12.45 9.61
N ILE A 34 -1.93 -11.54 10.27
CA ILE A 34 -2.35 -10.13 10.41
C ILE A 34 -2.55 -9.44 9.04
N PRO A 35 -1.60 -9.53 8.09
CA PRO A 35 -1.78 -8.84 6.81
C PRO A 35 -2.76 -9.55 5.87
N ALA A 36 -3.27 -10.74 6.22
CA ALA A 36 -4.16 -11.53 5.37
C ALA A 36 -5.43 -10.78 4.98
N GLY A 37 -6.13 -10.20 5.96
CA GLY A 37 -7.33 -9.40 5.71
C GLY A 37 -7.05 -8.20 4.79
N PRO A 38 -6.14 -7.28 5.18
CA PRO A 38 -5.82 -6.10 4.38
C PRO A 38 -5.30 -6.39 2.97
N ILE A 39 -4.59 -7.51 2.76
CA ILE A 39 -4.06 -7.88 1.44
C ILE A 39 -5.12 -8.58 0.58
N LEU A 40 -5.85 -9.55 1.13
CA LEU A 40 -6.78 -10.38 0.34
C LEU A 40 -8.14 -9.70 0.16
N PHE A 41 -8.57 -8.91 1.15
CA PHE A 41 -9.87 -8.26 1.21
C PHE A 41 -9.71 -6.81 1.68
N PRO A 42 -9.01 -5.96 0.90
CA PRO A 42 -8.77 -4.58 1.28
C PRO A 42 -10.07 -3.79 1.37
N SER A 43 -10.17 -2.92 2.37
CA SER A 43 -11.16 -1.85 2.36
C SER A 43 -10.81 -0.85 1.26
N GLN A 44 -11.80 -0.46 0.47
CA GLN A 44 -11.65 0.50 -0.63
C GLN A 44 -12.58 1.69 -0.40
N GLY A 45 -12.16 2.86 -0.84
CA GLY A 45 -13.02 4.04 -0.80
C GLY A 45 -14.07 4.04 -1.91
N THR A 46 -15.10 4.85 -1.75
CA THR A 46 -16.01 5.18 -2.86
C THR A 46 -15.46 6.40 -3.57
N PRO A 47 -15.17 6.35 -4.89
CA PRO A 47 -14.63 7.50 -5.60
C PRO A 47 -15.61 8.65 -5.56
N THR A 48 -15.10 9.86 -5.32
CA THR A 48 -15.81 11.12 -5.46
C THR A 48 -15.02 12.01 -6.41
N ARG A 49 -15.62 13.10 -6.91
CA ARG A 49 -14.91 14.00 -7.81
C ARG A 49 -13.67 14.57 -7.11
N SER A 50 -12.53 14.50 -7.78
CA SER A 50 -11.22 14.85 -7.23
C SER A 50 -10.38 15.68 -8.21
N ASP A 51 -9.39 16.38 -7.70
CA ASP A 51 -8.51 17.23 -8.52
C ASP A 51 -7.65 16.40 -9.49
N ALA A 52 -7.29 15.18 -9.09
CA ALA A 52 -6.53 14.26 -9.93
C ALA A 52 -6.87 12.79 -9.66
N ILE A 53 -6.50 11.94 -10.62
CA ILE A 53 -6.44 10.48 -10.49
C ILE A 53 -4.97 10.06 -10.56
N MET A 54 -4.42 9.45 -9.51
CA MET A 54 -3.05 8.94 -9.47
C MET A 54 -3.03 7.44 -9.76
N VAL A 55 -2.28 7.03 -10.77
CA VAL A 55 -2.05 5.61 -11.09
C VAL A 55 -0.71 5.18 -10.51
N LEU A 56 -0.76 4.26 -9.54
CA LEU A 56 0.44 3.68 -8.94
C LEU A 56 1.09 2.63 -9.85
N GLY A 57 2.40 2.49 -9.68
CA GLY A 57 3.23 1.53 -10.39
C GLY A 57 2.94 0.08 -10.00
N PRO A 58 3.14 -0.88 -10.92
CA PRO A 58 3.37 -0.66 -12.35
C PRO A 58 2.10 -0.11 -13.03
N ALA A 59 2.24 0.87 -13.92
CA ALA A 59 1.14 1.45 -14.70
C ALA A 59 0.79 0.55 -15.91
N ASP A 60 0.28 -0.64 -15.64
CA ASP A 60 -0.18 -1.56 -16.68
C ASP A 60 -1.47 -1.08 -17.37
N ASN A 61 -1.84 -1.74 -18.48
CA ASN A 61 -3.00 -1.35 -19.27
C ASN A 61 -4.30 -1.40 -18.47
N GLY A 62 -4.50 -2.38 -17.59
CA GLY A 62 -5.77 -2.48 -16.88
C GLY A 62 -5.96 -1.34 -15.88
N ARG A 63 -4.90 -0.93 -15.16
CA ARG A 63 -4.94 0.27 -14.30
C ARG A 63 -5.16 1.54 -15.09
N LEU A 64 -4.48 1.69 -16.22
CA LEU A 64 -4.62 2.86 -17.08
C LEU A 64 -6.02 2.93 -17.71
N ASP A 65 -6.59 1.80 -18.11
CA ASP A 65 -7.94 1.70 -18.66
C ASP A 65 -8.98 2.09 -17.62
N PHE A 66 -8.82 1.62 -16.38
CA PHE A 66 -9.68 2.00 -15.28
C PHE A 66 -9.54 3.48 -14.90
N ALA A 67 -8.33 4.03 -14.88
CA ALA A 67 -8.14 5.48 -14.66
C ALA A 67 -8.82 6.30 -15.77
N ARG A 68 -8.80 5.83 -17.02
CA ARG A 68 -9.51 6.48 -18.13
C ARG A 68 -11.03 6.39 -18.00
N SER A 69 -11.58 5.29 -17.49
CA SER A 69 -13.03 5.22 -17.24
C SER A 69 -13.46 6.23 -16.18
N LEU A 70 -12.66 6.44 -15.13
CA LEU A 70 -12.95 7.47 -14.12
C LEU A 70 -12.94 8.89 -14.70
N VAL A 71 -12.04 9.17 -15.66
CA VAL A 71 -12.09 10.45 -16.40
C VAL A 71 -13.37 10.56 -17.23
N ALA A 72 -13.75 9.49 -17.95
CA ALA A 72 -14.97 9.47 -18.75
C ALA A 72 -16.24 9.66 -17.91
N ASP A 73 -16.25 9.12 -16.69
CA ASP A 73 -17.33 9.26 -15.72
C ASP A 73 -17.34 10.63 -15.00
N GLY A 74 -16.36 11.49 -15.28
CA GLY A 74 -16.32 12.88 -14.79
C GLY A 74 -15.70 13.04 -13.40
N TYR A 75 -14.99 12.05 -12.87
CA TYR A 75 -14.35 12.14 -11.56
C TYR A 75 -13.16 13.10 -11.53
N SER A 76 -12.43 13.25 -12.63
CA SER A 76 -11.36 14.23 -12.81
C SER A 76 -11.05 14.40 -14.30
N ASP A 77 -10.41 15.50 -14.67
CA ASP A 77 -9.85 15.74 -16.01
C ASP A 77 -8.32 15.55 -16.05
N THR A 78 -7.73 15.03 -14.96
CA THR A 78 -6.27 14.91 -14.80
C THR A 78 -5.86 13.55 -14.29
N ILE A 79 -4.92 12.92 -14.98
CA ILE A 79 -4.27 11.67 -14.55
C ILE A 79 -2.79 11.94 -14.23
N ILE A 80 -2.34 11.55 -13.05
CA ILE A 80 -0.92 11.43 -12.70
C ILE A 80 -0.54 9.96 -12.84
N VAL A 81 0.57 9.66 -13.51
CA VAL A 81 1.07 8.30 -13.69
C VAL A 81 2.46 8.19 -13.06
N SER A 82 2.59 7.28 -12.09
CA SER A 82 3.89 6.78 -11.64
C SER A 82 4.49 5.92 -12.74
N ALA A 83 5.44 6.50 -13.48
CA ALA A 83 6.05 5.85 -14.64
C ALA A 83 7.56 5.75 -14.47
N ASP A 84 8.10 4.55 -14.61
CA ASP A 84 9.55 4.30 -14.64
C ASP A 84 10.18 5.01 -15.84
N ALA A 85 11.30 5.69 -15.66
CA ALA A 85 12.07 6.30 -16.75
C ALA A 85 13.24 5.42 -17.22
N ASN A 86 13.48 4.26 -16.59
CA ASN A 86 14.66 3.44 -16.82
C ASN A 86 14.45 2.29 -17.83
N GLY A 87 13.63 2.52 -18.87
CA GLY A 87 13.40 1.53 -19.92
C GLY A 87 12.55 0.33 -19.49
N GLY A 88 12.10 -0.47 -20.48
CA GLY A 88 11.27 -1.66 -20.26
C GLY A 88 9.80 -1.47 -20.63
N ARG A 89 9.01 -2.54 -20.60
CA ARG A 89 7.67 -2.56 -21.21
C ARG A 89 6.69 -1.52 -20.65
N LEU A 90 6.84 -1.14 -19.39
CA LEU A 90 5.97 -0.18 -18.69
C LEU A 90 6.74 1.10 -18.29
N SER A 91 7.81 1.43 -19.01
CA SER A 91 8.48 2.73 -18.86
C SER A 91 7.65 3.86 -19.49
N ARG A 92 7.96 5.09 -19.09
CA ARG A 92 7.30 6.30 -19.57
C ARG A 92 7.26 6.37 -21.09
N GLU A 93 8.36 6.06 -21.80
CA GLU A 93 8.36 6.11 -23.28
C GLU A 93 7.48 5.03 -23.93
N ASN A 94 7.18 3.94 -23.23
CA ASN A 94 6.38 2.82 -23.74
C ASN A 94 4.89 2.90 -23.32
N ILE A 95 4.57 3.74 -22.32
CA ILE A 95 3.19 3.98 -21.90
C ILE A 95 2.54 4.98 -22.87
N ARG A 96 1.61 4.51 -23.71
CA ARG A 96 0.93 5.35 -24.72
C ARG A 96 0.27 6.58 -24.13
N ILE A 97 -0.32 6.50 -22.93
CA ILE A 97 -1.00 7.66 -22.32
C ILE A 97 -0.04 8.83 -22.02
N CYS A 98 1.25 8.56 -21.89
CA CYS A 98 2.28 9.56 -21.61
C CYS A 98 2.82 10.28 -22.86
N ASN A 99 2.65 9.71 -24.06
CA ASN A 99 3.36 10.16 -25.27
C ASN A 99 2.45 10.57 -26.43
N GLU A 100 1.15 10.35 -26.32
CA GLU A 100 0.20 10.64 -27.40
C GLU A 100 -0.80 11.73 -26.99
N PRO A 101 -1.36 12.49 -27.95
CA PRO A 101 -2.42 13.46 -27.68
C PRO A 101 -3.63 12.85 -26.96
N ARG A 102 -4.20 13.62 -26.02
CA ARG A 102 -5.36 13.24 -25.20
C ARG A 102 -6.32 14.43 -25.05
N SER A 103 -7.57 14.11 -24.71
CA SER A 103 -8.62 15.09 -24.38
C SER A 103 -8.61 15.53 -22.90
N PHE A 104 -7.72 14.95 -22.09
CA PHE A 104 -7.56 15.21 -20.66
C PHE A 104 -6.07 15.39 -20.33
N ARG A 105 -5.76 15.97 -19.17
CA ARG A 105 -4.39 16.26 -18.74
C ARG A 105 -3.72 15.00 -18.21
N VAL A 106 -2.46 14.80 -18.58
CA VAL A 106 -1.65 13.65 -18.11
C VAL A 106 -0.30 14.15 -17.60
N ILE A 107 0.08 13.72 -16.40
CA ILE A 107 1.36 14.01 -15.77
C ILE A 107 2.07 12.68 -15.55
N CYS A 108 3.04 12.34 -16.40
CA CYS A 108 3.87 11.15 -16.19
C CYS A 108 5.20 11.54 -15.56
N LYS A 109 5.39 11.18 -14.30
CA LYS A 109 6.63 11.46 -13.53
C LYS A 109 7.14 10.16 -12.90
N GLN A 110 8.47 10.07 -12.76
CA GLN A 110 9.10 8.96 -12.05
C GLN A 110 9.20 9.35 -10.56
N PRO A 111 8.67 8.54 -9.64
CA PRO A 111 8.90 8.76 -8.22
C PRO A 111 10.35 8.44 -7.83
N SER A 112 10.87 9.17 -6.85
CA SER A 112 12.19 8.93 -6.26
C SER A 112 12.04 8.79 -4.75
N PRO A 113 12.34 7.62 -4.16
CA PRO A 113 12.71 6.37 -4.82
C PRO A 113 11.53 5.72 -5.57
N PHE A 114 11.81 4.82 -6.54
CA PHE A 114 10.78 4.09 -7.30
C PHE A 114 10.09 3.01 -6.45
N THR A 115 9.30 3.45 -5.48
CA THR A 115 8.60 2.65 -4.47
C THR A 115 7.31 3.37 -4.06
N THR A 116 6.39 2.68 -3.38
CA THR A 116 5.14 3.32 -2.90
C THR A 116 5.37 4.55 -2.02
N GLN A 117 6.40 4.56 -1.19
CA GLN A 117 6.76 5.74 -0.38
C GLN A 117 7.11 6.94 -1.28
N GLY A 118 7.94 6.71 -2.31
CA GLY A 118 8.30 7.76 -3.27
C GLY A 118 7.16 8.15 -4.22
N GLU A 119 6.21 7.24 -4.48
CA GLU A 119 4.98 7.56 -5.22
C GLU A 119 4.10 8.54 -4.46
N VAL A 120 4.00 8.38 -3.13
CA VAL A 120 3.28 9.32 -2.28
C VAL A 120 4.03 10.66 -2.16
N ALA A 121 5.36 10.64 -2.06
CA ALA A 121 6.15 11.88 -2.08
C ALA A 121 6.02 12.64 -3.42
N LEU A 122 6.04 11.92 -4.55
CA LEU A 122 5.76 12.49 -5.85
C LEU A 122 4.37 13.13 -5.90
N LEU A 123 3.36 12.42 -5.41
CA LEU A 123 2.00 12.92 -5.36
C LEU A 123 1.90 14.20 -4.51
N GLN A 124 2.48 14.21 -3.31
CA GLN A 124 2.53 15.39 -2.44
C GLN A 124 3.16 16.58 -3.17
N SER A 125 4.32 16.38 -3.81
CA SER A 125 4.99 17.48 -4.53
C SER A 125 4.14 18.07 -5.65
N VAL A 126 3.35 17.24 -6.35
CA VAL A 126 2.45 17.71 -7.41
C VAL A 126 1.27 18.48 -6.84
N PHE A 127 0.80 18.11 -5.65
CA PHE A 127 -0.30 18.78 -4.96
C PHE A 127 0.14 20.14 -4.41
N ASP A 128 1.34 20.23 -3.82
CA ASP A 128 1.93 21.48 -3.35
C ASP A 128 2.13 22.48 -4.50
N GLU A 129 2.55 22.01 -5.68
CA GLU A 129 2.72 22.85 -6.88
C GLU A 129 1.39 23.41 -7.44
N ARG A 130 0.24 22.81 -7.08
CA ARG A 130 -1.04 23.04 -7.76
C ARG A 130 -2.19 23.43 -6.84
N GLU A 131 -1.93 23.53 -5.55
CA GLU A 131 -2.92 23.81 -4.49
C GLU A 131 -4.11 22.83 -4.51
N TRP A 132 -3.91 21.61 -5.02
CA TRP A 132 -4.92 20.56 -5.06
C TRP A 132 -5.16 19.96 -3.67
N GLN A 133 -6.36 19.40 -3.46
CA GLN A 133 -6.84 18.97 -2.16
C GLN A 133 -7.31 17.51 -2.12
N SER A 134 -7.79 16.96 -3.24
CA SER A 134 -8.25 15.57 -3.27
C SER A 134 -7.76 14.77 -4.48
N VAL A 135 -7.55 13.47 -4.25
CA VAL A 135 -7.04 12.52 -5.26
C VAL A 135 -7.77 11.19 -5.17
N ILE A 136 -8.04 10.59 -6.34
CA ILE A 136 -8.34 9.17 -6.44
C ILE A 136 -7.05 8.42 -6.74
N VAL A 137 -6.66 7.45 -5.92
CA VAL A 137 -5.46 6.64 -6.14
C VAL A 137 -5.86 5.26 -6.64
N VAL A 138 -5.45 4.93 -7.86
CA VAL A 138 -5.71 3.65 -8.52
C VAL A 138 -4.51 2.73 -8.34
N THR A 139 -4.76 1.52 -7.84
CA THR A 139 -3.75 0.45 -7.74
C THR A 139 -4.39 -0.93 -7.88
N GLY A 140 -3.57 -1.99 -7.86
CA GLY A 140 -4.07 -3.36 -7.85
C GLY A 140 -4.65 -3.75 -6.49
N THR A 141 -5.64 -4.65 -6.49
CA THR A 141 -6.39 -5.07 -5.28
C THR A 141 -5.49 -5.32 -4.07
N MET A 142 -4.50 -6.21 -4.18
CA MET A 142 -3.65 -6.59 -3.05
C MET A 142 -2.71 -5.47 -2.52
N HIS A 143 -2.60 -4.36 -3.24
CA HIS A 143 -1.74 -3.23 -2.89
C HIS A 143 -2.50 -2.08 -2.20
N VAL A 144 -3.84 -2.07 -2.27
CA VAL A 144 -4.70 -1.00 -1.74
C VAL A 144 -4.35 -0.64 -0.30
N ALA A 145 -4.33 -1.61 0.62
CA ALA A 145 -4.11 -1.33 2.03
C ALA A 145 -2.71 -0.75 2.33
N ARG A 146 -1.68 -1.17 1.58
CA ARG A 146 -0.32 -0.63 1.75
C ARG A 146 -0.17 0.75 1.11
N ALA A 147 -0.85 1.00 0.01
CA ALA A 147 -0.91 2.35 -0.57
C ALA A 147 -1.60 3.32 0.39
N GLN A 148 -2.75 2.93 0.94
CA GLN A 148 -3.47 3.70 1.96
C GLN A 148 -2.58 4.01 3.16
N LEU A 149 -1.83 3.02 3.67
CA LEU A 149 -0.90 3.22 4.79
C LEU A 149 0.11 4.35 4.54
N TYR A 150 0.68 4.47 3.34
CA TYR A 150 1.63 5.55 3.04
C TYR A 150 0.92 6.88 2.82
N LEU A 151 -0.26 6.89 2.20
CA LEU A 151 -1.06 8.10 2.02
C LEU A 151 -1.45 8.69 3.38
N ASP A 152 -1.97 7.87 4.30
CA ASP A 152 -2.36 8.30 5.64
C ASP A 152 -1.20 8.90 6.45
N ARG A 153 0.04 8.51 6.14
CA ARG A 153 1.24 8.97 6.85
C ARG A 153 1.87 10.22 6.23
N CYS A 154 1.77 10.36 4.92
CA CYS A 154 2.70 11.20 4.15
C CYS A 154 2.03 12.07 3.09
N PHE A 155 0.70 12.02 2.98
CA PHE A 155 -0.05 12.87 2.09
C PHE A 155 -0.98 13.76 2.90
N ASP A 156 -0.87 15.06 2.71
CA ASP A 156 -1.64 16.05 3.48
C ASP A 156 -3.07 16.25 2.93
N GLY A 157 -3.31 15.82 1.68
CA GLY A 157 -4.61 15.91 1.03
C GLY A 157 -5.55 14.72 1.32
N GLN A 158 -6.74 14.79 0.75
CA GLN A 158 -7.74 13.72 0.84
C GLN A 158 -7.48 12.67 -0.25
N ALA A 159 -7.09 11.46 0.14
CA ALA A 159 -6.89 10.35 -0.79
C ALA A 159 -7.99 9.30 -0.67
N THR A 160 -8.58 8.94 -1.81
CA THR A 160 -9.47 7.78 -1.94
C THR A 160 -8.74 6.69 -2.71
N VAL A 161 -8.32 5.61 -2.05
CA VAL A 161 -7.67 4.49 -2.73
C VAL A 161 -8.71 3.50 -3.24
N ILE A 162 -8.61 3.15 -4.52
CA ILE A 162 -9.50 2.19 -5.19
C ILE A 162 -8.68 1.18 -5.99
N SER A 163 -9.23 -0.03 -6.08
CA SER A 163 -8.67 -1.11 -6.90
C SER A 163 -9.10 -0.96 -8.35
N ASP A 164 -8.22 -1.33 -9.27
CA ASP A 164 -8.54 -1.64 -10.67
C ASP A 164 -9.44 -2.88 -10.85
N GLY A 165 -9.78 -3.57 -9.75
CA GLY A 165 -10.59 -4.80 -9.75
C GLY A 165 -9.84 -6.03 -10.25
N MET A 166 -8.58 -5.89 -10.64
CA MET A 166 -7.77 -7.01 -11.11
C MET A 166 -7.22 -7.78 -9.91
N THR A 167 -7.59 -9.06 -9.84
CA THR A 167 -7.01 -10.01 -8.90
C THR A 167 -5.94 -10.82 -9.61
N PRO A 168 -4.79 -11.09 -8.96
CA PRO A 168 -3.77 -11.95 -9.54
C PRO A 168 -4.33 -13.34 -9.87
N PRO A 169 -3.85 -14.00 -10.95
CA PRO A 169 -4.17 -15.39 -11.21
C PRO A 169 -3.87 -16.27 -10.00
N LEU A 170 -4.71 -17.28 -9.73
CA LEU A 170 -4.61 -18.13 -8.53
C LEU A 170 -3.21 -18.70 -8.30
N GLY A 171 -2.50 -19.10 -9.38
CA GLY A 171 -1.13 -19.61 -9.29
C GLY A 171 -0.09 -18.59 -8.82
N SER A 172 -0.35 -17.30 -8.99
CA SER A 172 0.54 -16.21 -8.54
C SER A 172 0.14 -15.63 -7.19
N LEU A 173 -1.02 -16.00 -6.65
CA LEU A 173 -1.56 -15.47 -5.40
C LEU A 173 -0.60 -15.64 -4.20
N PRO A 174 0.05 -16.80 -3.99
CA PRO A 174 0.99 -16.97 -2.87
C PRO A 174 2.20 -16.02 -2.98
N TYR A 175 2.74 -15.85 -4.18
CA TYR A 175 3.85 -14.94 -4.42
C TYR A 175 3.44 -13.49 -4.12
N GLN A 176 2.29 -13.06 -4.63
CA GLN A 176 1.79 -11.70 -4.41
C GLN A 176 1.49 -11.45 -2.93
N TYR A 177 0.93 -12.43 -2.24
CA TYR A 177 0.70 -12.37 -0.81
C TYR A 177 2.00 -12.15 -0.02
N LEU A 178 3.02 -12.95 -0.29
CA LEU A 178 4.33 -12.82 0.34
C LEU A 178 4.99 -11.48 -0.01
N TYR A 179 4.88 -11.05 -1.27
CA TYR A 179 5.43 -9.76 -1.72
C TYR A 179 4.80 -8.59 -0.96
N GLN A 180 3.47 -8.56 -0.81
CA GLN A 180 2.78 -7.51 -0.06
C GLN A 180 3.07 -7.60 1.44
N THR A 181 3.18 -8.82 2.00
CA THR A 181 3.58 -9.04 3.40
C THR A 181 4.98 -8.48 3.69
N ALA A 182 5.96 -8.80 2.83
CA ALA A 182 7.30 -8.22 2.91
C ALA A 182 7.27 -6.69 2.71
N GLY A 183 6.38 -6.21 1.84
CA GLY A 183 6.11 -4.80 1.62
C GLY A 183 5.61 -4.07 2.87
N PHE A 184 4.69 -4.67 3.63
CA PHE A 184 4.24 -4.13 4.92
C PHE A 184 5.36 -4.17 5.95
N LEU A 185 6.09 -5.29 6.06
CA LEU A 185 7.22 -5.38 6.97
C LEU A 185 8.23 -4.27 6.71
N LYS A 186 8.60 -4.03 5.45
CA LYS A 186 9.45 -2.90 5.04
C LYS A 186 8.86 -1.56 5.49
N ALA A 187 7.55 -1.33 5.28
CA ALA A 187 6.87 -0.09 5.65
C ALA A 187 6.84 0.18 7.16
N PHE A 188 7.00 -0.84 8.00
CA PHE A 188 7.07 -0.67 9.46
C PHE A 188 8.50 -0.63 10.00
N THR A 189 9.48 -1.24 9.32
CA THR A 189 10.84 -1.37 9.86
C THR A 189 11.88 -0.52 9.15
N ALA A 190 11.79 -0.39 7.83
CA ALA A 190 12.83 0.24 7.00
C ALA A 190 12.40 1.59 6.44
N THR A 191 11.10 1.76 6.17
CA THR A 191 10.53 3.00 5.61
C THR A 191 9.30 3.47 6.41
N PRO A 192 9.44 3.76 7.71
CA PRO A 192 8.33 4.15 8.57
C PRO A 192 7.80 5.57 8.30
N GLY A 193 8.63 6.46 7.74
CA GLY A 193 8.29 7.86 7.46
C GLY A 193 8.04 8.15 5.97
N CYS A 194 8.18 9.42 5.61
CA CYS A 194 8.03 9.92 4.24
C CYS A 194 9.38 9.95 3.51
N ALA A 195 9.35 10.00 2.17
CA ALA A 195 10.55 10.08 1.34
C ALA A 195 10.97 11.53 1.09
#